data_AF-A0A1L9GYS9-F1
#
_entry.id   AF-A0A1L9GYS9-F1
#
_cell.length_a   1.000
_cell.length_b   1.000
_cell.length_c   1.000
_cell.angle_alpha   90.00
_cell.angle_beta   90.00
_cell.angle_gamma   90.00
#
_symmetry.space_group_name_H-M   'P 1'
#
loop_
_entity.id
_entity.type
_entity.pdbx_description
1 polymer ?
#
loop_
_entity_poly.entity_id
_entity_poly.type
_entity_poly.pdbx_seq_one_letter_code
_entity_poly.pdbx_strand_id
1 'polypeptide(L)'
;MIKPNLRINPIVSFFMVVVALTYDGLKAFIELITFGFLGWAINPFINIWAQMTFLFWFTYLGVSFLKPGKMLGTKIAAVGAPSIIGLLPWVGSLPFWTGGVIINLAAVYTEDLLETVSPVTLQSLSKNLPEIKK
;
A
#
# COMPACT_ATOMS: atom_id res chain seq x y z
N MET A 1 13.95 22.62 -9.71
CA MET A 1 13.04 21.80 -8.86
C MET A 1 13.78 20.55 -8.44
N ILE A 2 13.77 20.21 -7.15
CA ILE A 2 14.26 18.91 -6.68
C ILE A 2 13.21 17.87 -7.09
N LYS A 3 13.59 16.87 -7.87
CA LYS A 3 12.69 15.80 -8.28
C LYS A 3 12.64 14.76 -7.16
N PRO A 4 11.45 14.42 -6.62
CA PRO A 4 11.36 13.41 -5.58
C PRO A 4 11.78 12.04 -6.13
N ASN A 5 12.53 11.28 -5.33
CA ASN A 5 12.89 9.91 -5.65
C ASN A 5 11.74 8.98 -5.23
N LEU A 6 10.80 8.76 -6.15
CA LEU A 6 9.64 7.90 -5.90
C LEU A 6 10.07 6.44 -5.94
N ARG A 7 9.90 5.73 -4.82
CA ARG A 7 10.18 4.28 -4.73
C ARG A 7 9.21 3.46 -5.60
N ILE A 8 8.00 3.97 -5.79
CA ILE A 8 6.95 3.33 -6.59
C ILE A 8 6.66 4.19 -7.81
N ASN A 9 6.76 3.60 -9.00
CA ASN A 9 6.37 4.26 -10.24
C ASN A 9 4.83 4.31 -10.36
N PRO A 10 4.23 5.41 -10.85
CA PRO A 10 2.79 5.50 -11.11
C PRO A 10 2.19 4.33 -11.91
N ILE A 11 2.93 3.78 -12.87
CA ILE A 11 2.50 2.60 -13.65
C ILE A 11 2.37 1.38 -12.74
N VAL A 12 3.34 1.17 -11.85
CA VAL A 12 3.31 0.07 -10.86
C VAL A 12 2.15 0.29 -9.88
N SER A 13 1.91 1.53 -9.43
CA SER A 13 0.76 1.86 -8.60
C SER A 13 -0.57 1.52 -9.27
N PHE A 14 -0.71 1.82 -10.56
CA PHE A 14 -1.90 1.46 -11.32
C PHE A 14 -2.12 -0.06 -11.33
N PHE A 15 -1.08 -0.85 -11.61
CA PHE A 15 -1.17 -2.31 -11.54
C PHE A 15 -1.52 -2.84 -10.15
N MET A 16 -0.96 -2.25 -9.10
CA MET A 16 -1.30 -2.62 -7.71
C MET A 16 -2.78 -2.38 -7.42
N VAL A 17 -3.35 -1.26 -7.87
CA VAL A 17 -4.77 -0.94 -7.70
C VAL A 17 -5.66 -1.89 -8.51
N VAL A 18 -5.29 -2.20 -9.76
CA VAL A 18 -6.04 -3.17 -10.59
C VAL A 18 -6.04 -4.57 -9.97
N VAL A 19 -4.90 -5.01 -9.44
CA VAL A 19 -4.81 -6.30 -8.72
C VAL A 19 -5.65 -6.26 -7.44
N ALA A 20 -5.68 -5.14 -6.72
CA ALA A 20 -6.51 -4.97 -5.53
C ALA A 20 -8.01 -5.05 -5.86
N LEU A 21 -8.43 -4.39 -6.94
CA LEU A 21 -9.78 -4.48 -7.47
C LEU A 21 -10.13 -5.91 -7.90
N THR A 22 -9.17 -6.67 -8.41
CA THR A 22 -9.37 -8.08 -8.77
C THR A 22 -9.63 -8.93 -7.52
N TYR A 23 -8.89 -8.71 -6.43
CA TYR A 23 -9.16 -9.38 -5.16
C TYR A 23 -10.53 -9.02 -4.59
N ASP A 24 -10.87 -7.72 -4.54
CA ASP A 24 -12.18 -7.27 -4.05
C ASP A 24 -13.32 -7.80 -4.93
N GLY A 25 -13.16 -7.78 -6.25
CA GLY A 25 -14.11 -8.33 -7.21
C GLY A 25 -14.27 -9.84 -7.09
N LEU A 26 -13.18 -10.58 -6.87
CA LEU A 26 -13.24 -12.03 -6.63
C LEU A 26 -14.00 -12.36 -5.35
N LYS A 27 -13.79 -11.61 -4.27
CA LYS A 27 -14.55 -11.78 -3.02
C LYS A 27 -16.03 -11.50 -3.22
N ALA A 28 -16.37 -10.38 -3.86
CA ALA A 28 -17.76 -10.03 -4.16
C ALA A 28 -18.43 -11.07 -5.05
N PHE A 29 -17.73 -11.58 -6.07
CA PHE A 29 -18.22 -12.63 -6.95
C PHE A 29 -18.48 -13.94 -6.21
N ILE A 30 -17.55 -14.36 -5.34
CA ILE A 30 -17.70 -15.59 -4.54
C ILE A 30 -18.88 -15.46 -3.56
N GLU A 31 -19.02 -14.30 -2.91
CA GLU A 31 -20.14 -14.03 -2.01
C GLU A 31 -21.48 -14.08 -2.75
N LEU A 32 -21.54 -13.56 -3.99
CA LEU A 32 -22.72 -13.59 -4.85
C LEU A 32 -23.14 -15.02 -5.24
N ILE A 33 -22.20 -15.88 -5.63
CA ILE A 33 -22.52 -17.23 -6.14
C ILE A 33 -22.77 -18.26 -5.03
N THR A 34 -22.23 -18.05 -3.82
CA THR A 34 -22.27 -19.05 -2.74
C THR A 34 -23.35 -18.82 -1.69
N PHE A 35 -24.10 -17.71 -1.76
CA PHE A 35 -25.22 -17.38 -0.86
C PHE A 35 -24.90 -17.62 0.63
N GLY A 36 -23.86 -16.95 1.14
CA GLY A 36 -23.56 -16.89 2.56
C GLY A 36 -22.43 -17.83 3.00
N PHE A 37 -22.76 -19.03 3.51
CA PHE A 37 -21.84 -19.82 4.35
C PHE A 37 -20.52 -20.24 3.66
N LEU A 38 -20.58 -20.65 2.38
CA LEU A 38 -19.37 -21.07 1.65
C LEU A 38 -18.48 -19.86 1.32
N GLY A 39 -19.08 -18.71 0.98
CA GLY A 39 -18.35 -17.47 0.72
C GLY A 39 -17.66 -16.96 1.97
N TRP A 40 -18.31 -17.05 3.13
CA TRP A 40 -17.70 -16.72 4.41
C TRP A 40 -16.50 -17.61 4.76
N ALA A 41 -16.56 -18.91 4.45
CA ALA A 41 -15.44 -19.83 4.68
C ALA A 41 -14.24 -19.60 3.74
N ILE A 42 -14.48 -19.16 2.49
CA ILE A 42 -13.44 -18.94 1.48
C ILE A 42 -12.79 -17.56 1.62
N ASN A 43 -13.55 -16.55 2.05
CA ASN A 43 -13.11 -15.16 2.18
C ASN A 43 -11.81 -14.96 3.00
N PRO A 44 -11.57 -15.66 4.13
CA PRO A 44 -10.32 -15.59 4.87
C PRO A 44 -9.10 -16.02 4.06
N PHE A 45 -9.23 -17.03 3.19
CA PHE A 45 -8.13 -17.47 2.33
C PHE A 45 -7.76 -16.39 1.33
N ILE A 46 -8.75 -15.76 0.69
CA ILE A 46 -8.51 -14.65 -0.25
C ILE A 46 -7.85 -13.47 0.47
N ASN A 47 -8.26 -13.18 1.70
CA ASN A 47 -7.62 -12.14 2.53
C ASN A 47 -6.15 -12.45 2.81
N ILE A 48 -5.81 -13.68 3.17
CA ILE A 48 -4.41 -14.08 3.42
C ILE A 48 -3.59 -13.89 2.15
N TRP A 49 -4.10 -14.33 0.99
CA TRP A 49 -3.41 -14.18 -0.28
C TRP A 49 -3.25 -12.71 -0.69
N ALA A 50 -4.31 -11.90 -0.60
CA ALA A 50 -4.22 -10.47 -0.88
C ALA A 50 -3.20 -9.78 0.05
N GLN A 51 -3.22 -10.10 1.35
CA GLN A 51 -2.27 -9.57 2.32
C GLN A 51 -0.84 -9.92 1.95
N MET A 52 -0.56 -11.20 1.65
CA MET A 52 0.77 -11.65 1.26
C MET A 52 1.24 -10.99 -0.03
N THR A 53 0.37 -10.89 -1.03
CA THR A 53 0.66 -10.23 -2.31
C THR A 53 1.08 -8.79 -2.10
N PHE A 54 0.29 -8.00 -1.37
CA PHE A 54 0.63 -6.58 -1.17
C PHE A 54 1.79 -6.37 -0.22
N LEU A 55 1.92 -7.15 0.86
CA LEU A 55 3.11 -7.10 1.73
C LEU A 55 4.39 -7.39 0.94
N PHE A 56 4.38 -8.46 0.15
CA PHE A 56 5.52 -8.82 -0.69
C PHE A 56 5.81 -7.72 -1.71
N TRP A 57 4.79 -7.23 -2.43
CA TRP A 57 4.98 -6.24 -3.49
C TRP A 57 5.55 -4.92 -2.94
N PHE A 58 4.99 -4.40 -1.85
CA PHE A 58 5.51 -3.21 -1.20
C PHE A 58 6.94 -3.43 -0.66
N THR A 59 7.22 -4.59 -0.05
CA THR A 59 8.56 -4.93 0.46
C THR A 59 9.58 -5.03 -0.68
N TYR A 60 9.19 -5.63 -1.81
CA TYR A 60 10.02 -5.74 -3.01
C TYR A 60 10.37 -4.37 -3.60
N LEU A 61 9.45 -3.40 -3.51
CA LEU A 61 9.67 -2.00 -3.91
C LEU A 61 10.42 -1.17 -2.84
N GLY A 62 10.97 -1.81 -1.81
CA GLY A 62 11.76 -1.15 -0.77
C GLY A 62 10.94 -0.44 0.31
N VAL A 63 9.64 -0.71 0.40
CA VAL A 63 8.78 -0.20 1.47
C VAL A 63 8.87 -1.15 2.67
N SER A 64 9.38 -0.65 3.79
CA SER A 64 9.42 -1.43 5.03
C SER A 64 8.17 -1.19 5.88
N PHE A 65 7.59 -2.29 6.38
CA PHE A 65 6.52 -2.30 7.39
C PHE A 65 7.05 -2.57 8.82
N LEU A 66 8.37 -2.61 9.00
CA LEU A 66 9.01 -2.89 10.29
C LEU A 66 9.94 -1.77 10.75
N LYS A 67 10.46 -0.96 9.82
CA LYS A 67 11.28 0.19 10.16
C LYS A 67 10.40 1.34 10.67
N PRO A 68 10.74 1.97 11.82
CA PRO A 68 10.03 3.14 12.29
C PRO A 68 10.12 4.26 11.25
N GLY A 69 8.96 4.62 10.70
CA GLY A 69 8.78 5.69 9.72
C GLY A 69 7.55 6.51 10.07
N LYS A 70 7.48 7.75 9.57
CA LYS A 70 6.40 8.70 9.91
C LYS A 70 5.00 8.19 9.58
N MET A 71 4.87 7.22 8.66
CA MET A 71 3.58 6.64 8.26
C MET A 71 3.47 5.13 8.52
N LEU A 72 4.33 4.58 9.39
CA LEU A 72 4.34 3.15 9.70
C LEU A 72 2.97 2.64 10.20
N GLY A 73 2.34 3.38 11.13
CA GLY A 73 1.03 3.02 11.68
C GLY A 73 -0.06 2.99 10.60
N THR A 74 -0.06 3.98 9.69
CA THR A 74 -1.00 4.04 8.56
C THR A 74 -0.81 2.85 7.61
N LYS A 75 0.44 2.48 7.33
CA LYS A 75 0.74 1.35 6.43
C LYS A 75 0.33 0.01 7.02
N ILE A 76 0.66 -0.23 8.29
CA ILE A 76 0.27 -1.43 9.01
C ILE A 76 -1.27 -1.52 9.09
N ALA A 77 -1.95 -0.42 9.43
CA ALA A 77 -3.40 -0.38 9.48
C ALA A 77 -4.02 -0.62 8.09
N ALA A 78 -3.46 -0.05 7.02
CA ALA A 78 -3.99 -0.18 5.68
C ALA A 78 -3.82 -1.60 5.09
N VAL A 79 -2.82 -2.37 5.53
CA VAL A 79 -2.68 -3.79 5.17
C VAL A 79 -3.46 -4.71 6.13
N GLY A 80 -3.50 -4.39 7.43
CA GLY A 80 -4.10 -5.24 8.46
C GLY A 80 -5.61 -5.08 8.63
N ALA A 81 -6.15 -3.88 8.46
CA ALA A 81 -7.58 -3.62 8.62
C ALA A 81 -8.44 -4.38 7.61
N PRO A 82 -8.09 -4.50 6.31
CA PRO A 82 -8.86 -5.32 5.36
C PRO A 82 -8.95 -6.81 5.77
N SER A 83 -7.88 -7.35 6.39
CA SER A 83 -7.86 -8.73 6.87
C SER A 83 -8.77 -8.95 8.08
N ILE A 84 -8.86 -7.97 8.98
CA ILE A 84 -9.69 -8.06 10.20
C ILE A 84 -11.16 -7.73 9.90
N ILE A 85 -11.43 -6.66 9.15
CA ILE A 85 -12.78 -6.23 8.81
C ILE A 85 -13.47 -7.29 7.94
N GLY A 86 -12.72 -7.99 7.08
CA GLY A 86 -13.26 -9.10 6.28
C GLY A 86 -13.74 -10.31 7.08
N LEU A 87 -13.54 -10.35 8.41
CA LEU A 87 -14.11 -11.39 9.29
C LEU A 87 -15.54 -11.07 9.73
N LEU A 88 -15.96 -9.81 9.62
CA LEU A 88 -17.33 -9.40 9.95
C LEU A 88 -18.26 -9.82 8.80
N PRO A 89 -19.29 -10.65 9.07
CA PRO A 89 -20.32 -10.90 8.08
C PRO A 89 -20.99 -9.57 7.70
N TRP A 90 -21.45 -9.43 6.46
CA TRP A 90 -22.17 -8.25 5.91
C TRP A 90 -21.32 -7.04 5.45
N VAL A 91 -20.01 -7.02 5.71
CA VAL A 91 -19.11 -5.94 5.25
C VAL A 91 -18.24 -6.38 4.06
N GLY A 92 -18.28 -7.67 3.69
CA GLY A 92 -17.36 -8.30 2.73
C GLY A 92 -17.37 -7.78 1.29
N SER A 93 -18.38 -6.99 0.91
CA SER A 93 -18.57 -6.48 -0.45
C SER A 93 -17.90 -5.13 -0.73
N LEU A 94 -17.40 -4.44 0.32
CA LEU A 94 -16.68 -3.18 0.11
C LEU A 94 -15.27 -3.44 -0.43
N PRO A 95 -14.74 -2.55 -1.30
CA PRO A 95 -13.42 -2.70 -1.91
C PRO A 95 -12.31 -2.34 -0.91
N PHE A 96 -12.20 -3.11 0.16
CA PHE A 96 -11.29 -2.84 1.28
C PHE A 96 -9.83 -3.00 0.90
N TRP A 97 -9.48 -3.99 0.05
CA TRP A 97 -8.11 -4.15 -0.40
C TRP A 97 -7.69 -3.00 -1.31
N THR A 98 -8.58 -2.58 -2.20
CA THR A 98 -8.37 -1.40 -3.05
C THR A 98 -8.13 -0.15 -2.20
N GLY A 99 -8.98 0.09 -1.19
CA GLY A 99 -8.80 1.20 -0.24
C GLY A 99 -7.47 1.11 0.51
N GLY A 100 -7.13 -0.06 1.05
CA GLY A 100 -5.87 -0.29 1.76
C GLY A 100 -4.63 -0.07 0.90
N VAL A 101 -4.66 -0.51 -0.37
CA VAL A 101 -3.56 -0.30 -1.32
C VAL A 101 -3.43 1.17 -1.67
N ILE A 102 -4.53 1.88 -1.93
CA ILE A 102 -4.50 3.32 -2.21
C ILE A 102 -3.91 4.10 -1.02
N ILE A 103 -4.34 3.79 0.20
CA ILE A 103 -3.81 4.43 1.42
C ILE A 103 -2.31 4.16 1.56
N ASN A 104 -1.86 2.92 1.34
CA ASN A 104 -0.43 2.59 1.40
C ASN A 104 0.38 3.33 0.32
N LEU A 105 -0.13 3.39 -0.91
CA LEU A 105 0.53 4.14 -1.98
C LEU A 105 0.65 5.62 -1.62
N ALA A 106 -0.43 6.24 -1.14
CA ALA A 106 -0.41 7.63 -0.67
C ALA A 106 0.58 7.84 0.48
N ALA A 107 0.67 6.89 1.41
CA ALA A 107 1.62 6.93 2.52
C ALA A 107 3.07 6.84 2.03
N VAL A 108 3.37 5.96 1.08
CA VAL A 108 4.72 5.83 0.49
C VAL A 108 5.09 7.11 -0.27
N TYR A 109 4.18 7.63 -1.11
CA TYR A 109 4.42 8.88 -1.82
C TYR A 109 4.65 10.06 -0.89
N THR A 110 3.88 10.15 0.19
CA THR A 110 4.05 11.21 1.20
C THR A 110 5.40 11.10 1.89
N GLU A 111 5.86 9.89 2.24
CA GLU A 111 7.20 9.70 2.80
C GLU A 111 8.31 10.11 1.83
N ASP A 112 8.22 9.71 0.56
CA ASP A 112 9.22 10.04 -0.47
C ASP A 112 9.32 11.56 -0.69
N LEU A 113 8.18 12.25 -0.64
CA LEU A 113 8.10 13.71 -0.70
C LEU A 113 8.71 14.35 0.55
N LEU A 114 8.38 13.85 1.74
CA LEU A 114 8.91 14.37 3.01
C LEU A 114 10.42 14.17 3.13
N GLU A 115 10.96 13.07 2.61
CA GLU A 115 12.41 12.79 2.60
C GLU A 115 13.13 13.76 1.67
N THR A 116 12.53 14.11 0.53
CA THR A 116 13.08 15.09 -0.42
C THR A 116 13.22 16.48 0.20
N VAL A 117 12.28 16.89 1.07
CA VAL A 117 12.28 18.20 1.73
C VAL A 117 12.97 18.17 3.10
N SER A 118 13.49 17.00 3.52
CA SER A 118 14.10 16.87 4.85
C SER A 118 15.36 17.74 4.99
N PRO A 119 15.61 18.35 6.16
CA PRO A 119 16.78 19.19 6.37
C PRO A 119 18.10 18.41 6.21
N VAL A 120 18.11 17.10 6.46
CA VAL A 120 19.26 16.22 6.22
C VAL A 120 19.57 16.14 4.73
N THR A 121 18.55 15.94 3.90
CA THR A 121 18.67 15.90 2.43
C THR A 121 19.15 17.25 1.89
N LEU A 122 18.56 18.35 2.37
CA LEU A 122 18.96 19.70 1.98
C LEU A 122 20.40 20.03 2.39
N GLN A 123 20.84 19.60 3.58
CA GLN A 123 22.23 19.76 4.01
C GLN A 123 23.20 18.90 3.19
N SER A 124 22.82 17.67 2.84
CA SER A 124 23.65 16.81 1.98
C SER A 124 23.81 17.38 0.56
N LEU A 125 22.74 17.97 0.02
CA LEU A 125 22.78 18.67 -1.27
C LEU A 125 23.62 19.96 -1.17
N SER A 126 23.46 20.73 -0.09
CA SER A 126 24.29 21.92 0.17
C SER A 126 25.78 21.59 0.27
N LYS A 127 26.13 20.46 0.88
CA LYS A 127 27.52 20.03 1.08
C LYS A 127 28.14 19.46 -0.20
N ASN A 128 27.32 18.90 -1.08
CA ASN A 128 27.71 18.35 -2.38
C ASN A 128 27.47 19.31 -3.55
N LEU A 129 27.32 20.61 -3.28
CA LEU A 129 27.39 21.69 -4.27
C LEU A 129 28.82 22.30 -4.31
N PRO A 130 29.88 21.61 -4.78
CA PRO A 130 31.15 22.27 -5.00
C PRO A 130 31.06 23.20 -6.22
N GLU A 131 31.49 24.45 -6.03
CA GLU A 131 32.22 25.27 -7.02
C GLU A 131 31.53 25.74 -8.32
N ILE A 132 30.22 25.96 -8.39
CA ILE A 132 29.60 26.68 -9.56
C ILE A 132 29.78 28.22 -9.46
N LYS A 133 30.78 28.69 -8.72
CA LYS A 133 31.19 30.10 -8.68
C LYS A 133 32.71 30.19 -8.63
N LYS A 134 33.35 30.01 -9.78
CA LYS A 134 34.49 30.83 -10.19
C LYS A 134 34.15 31.45 -11.53
#